data_AF-A0A523R7Q8-F1
#
_entry.id   AF-A0A523R7Q8-F1
#
_cell.length_a   1.000
_cell.length_b   1.000
_cell.length_c   1.000
_cell.angle_alpha   90.00
_cell.angle_beta   90.00
_cell.angle_gamma   90.00
#
_symmetry.space_group_name_H-M   'P 1'
#
loop_
_entity.id
_entity.type
_entity.pdbx_description
1 polymer ?
#
loop_
_entity_poly.entity_id
_entity_poly.type
_entity_poly.pdbx_seq_one_letter_code
_entity_poly.pdbx_strand_id
1 'polypeptide(L)'
;MVNKKYRFDELLEDLNSSDIKRRIKIVNELVEMGGKQAEKELIKLISDESWHLRNYVAKALGGFGKNIIESLLNEAKQGVWYVRSAVCLTLGYIGEIESLDPLLSFLEDNSERVKIAAEEAIISIINRDRVKFVELYLSRKDADFQEFILEKLKKIDSVLYKDILDENS
;
A
#
# COMPACT_ATOMS: atom_id res chain seq x y z
N MET A 1 8.92 -6.58 38.49
CA MET A 1 9.16 -5.90 37.19
C MET A 1 8.44 -6.73 36.13
N VAL A 2 7.29 -6.28 35.63
CA VAL A 2 6.63 -7.00 34.53
C VAL A 2 7.48 -6.80 33.28
N ASN A 3 8.01 -7.89 32.74
CA ASN A 3 8.90 -7.89 31.58
C ASN A 3 8.15 -7.31 30.37
N LYS A 4 8.72 -6.29 29.69
CA LYS A 4 8.09 -5.65 28.52
C LYS A 4 7.69 -6.65 27.43
N LYS A 5 8.40 -7.78 27.32
CA LYS A 5 8.07 -8.86 26.39
C LYS A 5 6.73 -9.55 26.74
N TYR A 6 6.48 -9.85 28.01
CA TYR A 6 5.23 -10.47 28.46
C TYR A 6 4.02 -9.58 28.18
N ARG A 7 4.16 -8.26 28.35
CA ARG A 7 3.08 -7.30 28.04
C ARG A 7 2.79 -7.19 26.54
N PHE A 8 3.78 -7.44 25.69
CA PHE A 8 3.59 -7.43 24.25
C PHE A 8 2.84 -8.69 23.80
N ASP A 9 3.21 -9.85 24.32
CA ASP A 9 2.54 -11.11 23.97
C ASP A 9 1.07 -11.11 24.43
N GLU A 10 0.78 -10.62 25.64
CA GLU A 10 -0.59 -10.41 26.14
C GLU A 10 -1.40 -9.43 25.27
N LEU A 11 -0.76 -8.35 24.79
CA LEU A 11 -1.38 -7.38 23.88
C LEU A 11 -1.81 -8.03 22.55
N LEU A 12 -1.00 -8.95 22.03
CA LEU A 12 -1.30 -9.63 20.76
C LEU A 12 -2.46 -10.63 20.89
N GLU A 13 -2.73 -11.20 22.07
CA GLU A 13 -3.87 -12.10 22.25
C GLU A 13 -5.19 -11.42 21.87
N ASP A 14 -5.30 -10.12 22.17
CA ASP A 14 -6.48 -9.29 21.87
C ASP A 14 -6.71 -9.04 20.37
N LEU A 15 -5.72 -9.30 19.51
CA LEU A 15 -5.90 -9.28 18.05
C LEU A 15 -6.82 -10.41 17.57
N ASN A 16 -7.00 -11.48 18.34
CA ASN A 16 -7.88 -12.61 18.04
C ASN A 16 -9.32 -12.41 18.56
N SER A 17 -9.63 -11.26 19.18
CA SER A 17 -10.96 -10.95 19.69
C SER A 17 -12.01 -10.95 18.57
N SER A 18 -13.23 -11.40 18.82
CA SER A 18 -14.33 -11.23 17.84
C SER A 18 -14.76 -9.77 17.69
N ASP A 19 -14.48 -8.92 18.69
CA ASP A 19 -14.76 -7.48 18.64
C ASP A 19 -13.70 -6.72 17.82
N ILE A 20 -14.13 -6.24 16.65
CA ILE A 20 -13.31 -5.42 15.74
C ILE A 20 -12.80 -4.13 16.38
N LYS A 21 -13.57 -3.50 17.29
CA LYS A 21 -13.15 -2.26 17.94
C LYS A 21 -11.98 -2.51 18.88
N ARG A 22 -11.99 -3.65 19.58
CA ARG A 22 -10.87 -4.08 20.42
C ARG A 22 -9.62 -4.29 19.58
N ARG A 23 -9.73 -4.99 18.46
CA ARG A 23 -8.59 -5.23 17.54
C ARG A 23 -8.01 -3.94 16.97
N ILE A 24 -8.87 -3.00 16.55
CA ILE A 24 -8.45 -1.67 16.10
C ILE A 24 -7.70 -0.91 17.20
N LYS A 25 -8.15 -1.02 18.46
CA LYS A 25 -7.43 -0.43 19.60
C LYS A 25 -6.02 -1.00 19.71
N ILE A 26 -5.85 -2.31 19.58
CA ILE A 26 -4.54 -2.95 19.60
C ILE A 26 -3.66 -2.47 18.44
N VAL A 27 -4.21 -2.31 17.24
CA VAL A 27 -3.48 -1.73 16.09
C VAL A 27 -2.93 -0.34 16.46
N ASN A 28 -3.73 0.51 17.10
CA ASN A 28 -3.26 1.84 17.53
C ASN A 28 -2.17 1.75 18.59
N GLU A 29 -2.33 0.88 19.59
CA GLU A 29 -1.31 0.66 20.62
C GLU A 29 0.02 0.16 20.03
N LEU A 30 -0.04 -0.71 19.00
CA LEU A 30 1.15 -1.16 18.26
C LEU A 30 1.81 -0.01 17.47
N VAL A 31 1.02 0.85 16.81
CA VAL A 31 1.52 2.02 16.08
C VAL A 31 2.22 3.01 17.02
N GLU A 32 1.61 3.31 18.17
CA GLU A 32 2.16 4.21 19.18
C GLU A 32 3.44 3.67 19.80
N MET A 33 3.50 2.36 20.06
CA MET A 33 4.69 1.70 20.59
C MET A 33 5.87 1.73 19.61
N GLY A 34 5.58 1.55 18.32
CA GLY A 34 6.58 1.51 17.26
C GLY A 34 7.65 0.43 17.44
N GLY A 35 8.73 0.54 16.66
CA GLY A 35 9.83 -0.41 16.66
C GLY A 35 9.57 -1.66 15.81
N LYS A 36 10.65 -2.42 15.55
CA LYS A 36 10.65 -3.50 14.55
C LYS A 36 9.69 -4.64 14.86
N GLN A 37 9.45 -4.93 16.13
CA GLN A 37 8.51 -5.98 16.52
C GLN A 37 7.05 -5.56 16.25
N ALA A 38 6.65 -4.34 16.62
CA ALA A 38 5.32 -3.83 16.35
C ALA A 38 5.06 -3.67 14.84
N GLU A 39 6.05 -3.15 14.10
CA GLU A 39 6.03 -3.06 12.63
C GLU A 39 5.74 -4.43 11.99
N LYS A 40 6.45 -5.48 12.42
CA LYS A 40 6.25 -6.84 11.92
C LYS A 40 4.86 -7.39 12.19
N GLU A 41 4.32 -7.18 13.39
CA GLU A 41 2.96 -7.66 13.71
C GLU A 41 1.89 -6.87 12.96
N LEU A 42 2.05 -5.55 12.81
CA LEU A 42 1.15 -4.73 12.00
C LEU A 42 1.13 -5.17 10.54
N ILE A 43 2.29 -5.48 9.95
CA ILE A 43 2.39 -5.96 8.57
C ILE A 43 1.62 -7.28 8.39
N LYS A 44 1.69 -8.22 9.33
CA LYS A 44 0.90 -9.46 9.24
C LYS A 44 -0.60 -9.22 9.22
N LEU A 45 -1.09 -8.16 9.88
CA LEU A 45 -2.53 -7.85 9.91
C LEU A 45 -3.10 -7.39 8.55
N ILE A 46 -2.27 -7.21 7.52
CA ILE A 46 -2.78 -7.02 6.15
C ILE A 46 -3.37 -8.30 5.56
N SER A 47 -3.09 -9.47 6.14
CA SER A 47 -3.69 -10.75 5.75
C SER A 47 -4.87 -11.14 6.63
N ASP A 48 -5.35 -10.24 7.48
CA ASP A 48 -6.45 -10.51 8.39
C ASP A 48 -7.74 -10.90 7.65
N GLU A 49 -8.59 -11.75 8.23
CA GLU A 49 -9.87 -12.13 7.62
C GLU A 49 -10.84 -10.94 7.46
N SER A 50 -10.80 -9.98 8.38
CA SER A 50 -11.70 -8.83 8.41
C SER A 50 -11.24 -7.76 7.43
N TRP A 51 -12.05 -7.51 6.40
CA TRP A 51 -11.75 -6.45 5.43
C TRP A 51 -11.62 -5.07 6.11
N HIS A 52 -12.45 -4.81 7.12
CA HIS A 52 -12.43 -3.56 7.89
C HIS A 52 -11.09 -3.41 8.62
N LEU A 53 -10.56 -4.49 9.22
CA LEU A 53 -9.27 -4.42 9.90
C LEU A 53 -8.14 -4.22 8.89
N ARG A 54 -8.13 -4.98 7.78
CA ARG A 54 -7.12 -4.83 6.73
C ARG A 54 -7.03 -3.40 6.21
N ASN A 55 -8.18 -2.77 5.94
CA ASN A 55 -8.21 -1.38 5.45
C ASN A 55 -7.68 -0.40 6.51
N TYR A 56 -8.06 -0.59 7.77
CA TYR A 56 -7.56 0.22 8.87
C TYR A 56 -6.04 0.10 9.04
N VAL A 57 -5.53 -1.13 9.02
CA VAL A 57 -4.10 -1.44 9.11
C VAL A 57 -3.34 -0.86 7.92
N ALA A 58 -3.86 -0.98 6.70
CA ALA A 58 -3.24 -0.39 5.50
C ALA A 58 -3.06 1.13 5.66
N LYS A 59 -4.08 1.83 6.16
CA LYS A 59 -4.00 3.26 6.44
C LYS A 59 -2.99 3.59 7.54
N ALA A 60 -2.97 2.82 8.62
CA ALA A 60 -2.02 3.00 9.71
C ALA A 60 -0.56 2.80 9.26
N LEU A 61 -0.31 1.75 8.47
CA LEU A 61 1.00 1.44 7.88
C LEU A 61 1.46 2.50 6.86
N GLY A 62 0.54 3.25 6.26
CA GLY A 62 0.87 4.39 5.40
C GLY A 62 1.83 5.40 6.05
N GLY A 63 1.74 5.59 7.37
CA GLY A 63 2.61 6.49 8.13
C GLY A 63 4.04 5.98 8.36
N PHE A 64 4.35 4.72 8.01
CA PHE A 64 5.66 4.11 8.24
C PHE A 64 6.65 4.41 7.09
N GLY A 65 6.14 4.92 5.97
CA GLY A 65 6.96 5.33 4.81
C GLY A 65 7.62 4.17 4.07
N LYS A 66 8.60 4.50 3.22
CA LYS A 66 9.20 3.54 2.29
C LYS A 66 9.90 2.32 2.90
N ASN A 67 10.30 2.40 4.17
CA ASN A 67 11.10 1.35 4.82
C ASN A 67 10.36 0.01 4.96
N ILE A 68 9.03 0.00 4.87
CA ILE A 68 8.22 -1.22 4.98
C ILE A 68 7.80 -1.79 3.62
N ILE A 69 8.09 -1.12 2.50
CA ILE A 69 7.64 -1.52 1.17
C ILE A 69 8.08 -2.96 0.85
N GLU A 70 9.36 -3.28 1.03
CA GLU A 70 9.87 -4.63 0.74
C GLU A 70 9.17 -5.71 1.57
N SER A 71 8.90 -5.43 2.85
CA SER A 71 8.19 -6.37 3.73
C SER A 71 6.74 -6.58 3.28
N LEU A 72 6.04 -5.51 2.88
CA LEU A 72 4.69 -5.61 2.32
C LEU A 72 4.65 -6.43 1.02
N LEU A 73 5.63 -6.23 0.13
CA LEU A 73 5.71 -6.99 -1.11
C LEU A 73 5.98 -8.48 -0.87
N ASN A 74 6.73 -8.81 0.18
CA ASN A 74 6.95 -10.20 0.57
C ASN A 74 5.66 -10.86 1.08
N GLU A 75 4.84 -10.15 1.86
CA GLU A 75 3.50 -10.62 2.24
C GLU A 75 2.58 -10.80 1.03
N ALA A 76 2.60 -9.88 0.06
CA ALA A 76 1.82 -10.01 -1.17
C ALA A 76 2.16 -11.26 -1.98
N LYS A 77 3.44 -11.62 -2.08
CA LYS A 77 3.91 -12.81 -2.83
C LYS A 77 3.34 -14.12 -2.28
N GLN A 78 3.17 -14.21 -0.97
CA GLN A 78 2.63 -15.40 -0.29
C GLN A 78 1.12 -15.31 -0.07
N GLY A 79 0.53 -14.14 -0.33
CA GLY A 79 -0.84 -13.82 -0.02
C GLY A 79 -1.85 -14.16 -1.12
N VAL A 80 -3.08 -14.42 -0.71
CA VAL A 80 -4.24 -14.49 -1.60
C VAL A 80 -4.68 -13.09 -2.04
N TRP A 81 -5.65 -13.01 -2.96
CA TRP A 81 -6.02 -11.76 -3.63
C TRP A 81 -6.34 -10.59 -2.68
N TYR A 82 -6.97 -10.84 -1.52
CA TYR A 82 -7.30 -9.77 -0.59
C TYR A 82 -6.08 -9.21 0.16
N VAL A 83 -5.02 -10.02 0.32
CA VAL A 83 -3.73 -9.59 0.89
C VAL A 83 -3.03 -8.68 -0.10
N ARG A 84 -2.96 -9.10 -1.37
CA ARG A 84 -2.35 -8.29 -2.44
C ARG A 84 -3.09 -6.96 -2.64
N SER A 85 -4.41 -6.98 -2.57
CA SER A 85 -5.24 -5.77 -2.59
C SER A 85 -4.93 -4.85 -1.40
N ALA A 86 -4.82 -5.39 -0.18
CA ALA A 86 -4.44 -4.60 1.00
C ALA A 86 -3.02 -4.02 0.91
N VAL A 87 -2.08 -4.76 0.32
CA VAL A 87 -0.72 -4.27 0.03
C VAL A 87 -0.77 -3.09 -0.95
N CYS A 88 -1.54 -3.20 -2.05
CA CYS A 88 -1.71 -2.08 -2.99
C CYS A 88 -2.22 -0.82 -2.29
N LEU A 89 -3.28 -0.95 -1.48
CA LEU A 89 -3.83 0.18 -0.71
C LEU A 89 -2.78 0.78 0.24
N THR A 90 -2.01 -0.07 0.92
CA THR A 90 -0.93 0.37 1.83
C THR A 90 0.15 1.15 1.07
N LEU A 91 0.58 0.67 -0.10
CA LEU A 91 1.54 1.38 -0.96
C LEU A 91 0.98 2.74 -1.42
N GLY A 92 -0.31 2.80 -1.75
CA GLY A 92 -1.00 4.05 -2.08
C GLY A 92 -1.01 5.06 -0.93
N TYR A 93 -1.19 4.60 0.32
CA TYR A 93 -1.10 5.45 1.51
C TYR A 93 0.34 5.86 1.84
N ILE A 94 1.32 4.96 1.65
CA ILE A 94 2.75 5.29 1.76
C ILE A 94 3.11 6.40 0.78
N GLY A 95 2.59 6.35 -0.45
CA GLY A 95 2.65 7.44 -1.42
C GLY A 95 4.05 7.73 -1.97
N GLU A 96 4.95 6.75 -1.90
CA GLU A 96 6.34 6.87 -2.37
C GLU A 96 6.43 6.42 -3.82
N ILE A 97 7.13 7.19 -4.65
CA ILE A 97 7.22 6.96 -6.11
C ILE A 97 7.83 5.59 -6.44
N GLU A 98 8.69 5.09 -5.56
CA GLU A 98 9.32 3.76 -5.64
C GLU A 98 8.29 2.61 -5.59
N SER A 99 7.05 2.89 -5.17
CA SER A 99 5.97 1.90 -5.18
C SER A 99 5.34 1.70 -6.56
N LEU A 100 5.62 2.55 -7.55
CA LEU A 100 5.00 2.46 -8.88
C LEU A 100 5.32 1.16 -9.59
N ASP A 101 6.58 0.72 -9.61
CA ASP A 101 6.97 -0.53 -10.29
C ASP A 101 6.24 -1.76 -9.73
N PRO A 102 6.21 -1.99 -8.40
CA PRO A 102 5.37 -3.03 -7.84
C PRO A 102 3.90 -2.88 -8.18
N LEU A 103 3.34 -1.66 -8.11
CA LEU A 103 1.94 -1.41 -8.40
C LEU A 103 1.57 -1.70 -9.85
N LEU A 104 2.45 -1.43 -10.81
CA LEU A 104 2.24 -1.80 -12.21
C LEU A 104 2.11 -3.31 -12.38
N SER A 105 2.93 -4.11 -11.68
CA SER A 105 2.80 -5.57 -11.73
C SER A 105 1.46 -6.07 -11.16
N PHE A 106 0.88 -5.38 -10.19
CA PHE A 106 -0.44 -5.74 -9.62
C PHE A 106 -1.62 -5.43 -10.54
N LEU A 107 -1.43 -4.65 -11.62
CA LEU A 107 -2.47 -4.40 -12.62
C LEU A 107 -2.68 -5.58 -13.57
N GLU A 108 -1.69 -6.47 -13.62
CA GLU A 108 -1.76 -7.74 -14.36
C GLU A 108 -2.29 -8.89 -13.48
N ASP A 109 -2.64 -8.62 -12.22
CA ASP A 109 -3.10 -9.64 -11.29
C ASP A 109 -4.39 -10.33 -11.79
N ASN A 110 -4.54 -11.63 -11.52
CA ASN A 110 -5.75 -12.37 -11.92
C ASN A 110 -7.05 -11.87 -11.25
N SER A 111 -6.95 -11.18 -10.12
CA SER A 111 -8.09 -10.66 -9.38
C SER A 111 -8.39 -9.21 -9.73
N GLU A 112 -9.59 -8.95 -10.23
CA GLU A 112 -10.08 -7.59 -10.52
C GLU A 112 -9.99 -6.64 -9.31
N ARG A 113 -10.21 -7.15 -8.09
CA ARG A 113 -10.08 -6.37 -6.86
C ARG A 113 -8.65 -5.89 -6.59
N VAL A 114 -7.65 -6.63 -7.06
CA VAL A 114 -6.24 -6.25 -6.92
C VAL A 114 -5.90 -5.18 -7.94
N LYS A 115 -6.34 -5.36 -9.19
CA LYS A 115 -6.18 -4.34 -10.24
C LYS A 115 -6.76 -2.99 -9.83
N ILE A 116 -8.00 -2.97 -9.36
CA ILE A 116 -8.65 -1.73 -8.88
C ILE A 116 -7.83 -1.08 -7.76
N ALA A 117 -7.39 -1.85 -6.77
CA ALA A 117 -6.59 -1.31 -5.67
C ALA A 117 -5.23 -0.77 -6.13
N ALA A 118 -4.62 -1.38 -7.15
CA ALA A 118 -3.38 -0.89 -7.75
C ALA A 118 -3.61 0.41 -8.54
N GLU A 119 -4.70 0.53 -9.30
CA GLU A 119 -5.08 1.76 -9.99
C GLU A 119 -5.28 2.92 -9.00
N GLU A 120 -6.05 2.68 -7.93
CA GLU A 120 -6.28 3.67 -6.86
C GLU A 120 -4.97 4.11 -6.19
N ALA A 121 -4.06 3.17 -5.93
CA ALA A 121 -2.78 3.46 -5.31
C ALA A 121 -1.85 4.29 -6.22
N ILE A 122 -1.81 3.98 -7.52
CA ILE A 122 -1.04 4.75 -8.50
C ILE A 122 -1.54 6.18 -8.58
N ILE A 123 -2.87 6.38 -8.65
CA ILE A 123 -3.48 7.72 -8.65
C ILE A 123 -3.09 8.49 -7.38
N SER A 124 -3.15 7.83 -6.22
CA SER A 124 -2.76 8.44 -4.94
C SER A 124 -1.31 8.93 -4.96
N ILE A 125 -0.39 8.12 -5.49
CA ILE A 125 1.04 8.48 -5.63
C ILE A 125 1.22 9.65 -6.59
N ILE A 126 0.58 9.61 -7.76
CA ILE A 126 0.65 10.69 -8.77
C ILE A 126 0.12 12.00 -8.20
N ASN A 127 -1.01 11.97 -7.49
CA ASN A 127 -1.60 13.16 -6.91
C ASN A 127 -0.80 13.72 -5.73
N ARG A 128 0.03 12.90 -5.09
CA ARG A 128 0.91 13.35 -4.01
C ARG A 128 2.11 14.14 -4.53
N ASP A 129 2.69 13.74 -5.65
CA ASP A 129 3.83 14.43 -6.27
C ASP A 129 3.82 14.28 -7.81
N ARG A 130 2.97 15.09 -8.45
CA ARG A 130 2.77 15.07 -9.90
C ARG A 130 4.03 15.42 -10.67
N VAL A 131 4.84 16.35 -10.15
CA VAL A 131 6.08 16.80 -10.80
C VAL A 131 7.09 15.66 -10.83
N LYS A 132 7.35 15.04 -9.68
CA LYS A 132 8.28 13.91 -9.60
C LYS A 132 7.82 12.72 -10.44
N PHE A 133 6.51 12.50 -10.54
CA PHE A 133 5.95 11.50 -11.44
C PHE A 133 6.24 11.81 -12.91
N VAL A 134 5.99 13.04 -13.37
CA VAL A 134 6.28 13.43 -14.76
C VAL A 134 7.78 13.31 -15.06
N GLU A 135 8.64 13.77 -14.15
CA GLU A 135 10.10 13.60 -14.30
C GLU A 135 10.50 12.12 -14.44
N LEU A 136 9.95 11.24 -13.58
CA LEU A 136 10.19 9.80 -13.67
C LEU A 136 9.68 9.24 -15.01
N TYR A 137 8.46 9.58 -15.40
CA TYR A 137 7.82 9.13 -16.64
C TYR A 137 8.63 9.51 -17.88
N LEU A 138 9.07 10.77 -17.97
CA LEU A 138 9.86 11.26 -19.11
C LEU A 138 11.29 10.71 -19.11
N SER A 139 11.89 10.48 -17.94
CA SER A 139 13.24 9.91 -17.84
C SER A 139 13.30 8.43 -18.21
N ARG A 140 12.20 7.69 -18.00
CA ARG A 140 12.11 6.27 -18.29
C ARG A 140 11.73 6.04 -19.77
N LYS A 141 12.74 5.74 -20.59
CA LYS A 141 12.59 5.41 -22.03
C LYS A 141 12.05 3.99 -22.27
N ASP A 142 10.93 3.68 -21.65
CA ASP A 142 10.25 2.39 -21.69
C ASP A 142 8.86 2.61 -22.30
N ALA A 143 8.70 2.26 -23.58
CA ALA A 143 7.48 2.55 -24.33
C ALA A 143 6.27 1.82 -23.76
N ASP A 144 6.44 0.58 -23.29
CA ASP A 144 5.37 -0.22 -22.71
C ASP A 144 4.88 0.41 -21.40
N PHE A 145 5.82 0.82 -20.53
CA PHE A 145 5.49 1.58 -19.32
C PHE A 145 4.75 2.88 -19.66
N GLN A 146 5.25 3.64 -20.64
CA GLN A 146 4.70 4.94 -20.99
C GLN A 146 3.28 4.83 -21.57
N GLU A 147 3.08 3.94 -22.54
CA GLU A 147 1.77 3.67 -23.14
C GLU A 147 0.78 3.20 -22.09
N PHE A 148 1.20 2.26 -21.23
CA PHE A 148 0.35 1.75 -20.16
C PHE A 148 -0.10 2.86 -19.19
N ILE A 149 0.83 3.71 -18.75
CA ILE A 149 0.51 4.84 -17.87
C ILE A 149 -0.46 5.81 -18.56
N LEU A 150 -0.25 6.13 -19.82
CA LEU A 150 -1.14 7.01 -20.58
C LEU A 150 -2.54 6.43 -20.73
N GLU A 151 -2.69 5.12 -20.97
CA GLU A 151 -4.00 4.47 -21.03
C GLU A 151 -4.78 4.62 -19.72
N LYS A 152 -4.08 4.53 -18.57
CA LYS A 152 -4.68 4.72 -17.25
C LYS A 152 -5.04 6.19 -17.02
N LEU A 153 -4.09 7.09 -17.22
CA LEU A 153 -4.30 8.54 -17.07
C LEU A 153 -5.46 9.06 -17.91
N LYS A 154 -5.64 8.56 -19.14
CA LYS A 154 -6.77 8.92 -20.00
C LYS A 154 -8.13 8.74 -19.32
N LYS A 155 -8.28 7.72 -18.46
CA LYS A 155 -9.54 7.39 -17.76
C LYS A 155 -9.67 8.11 -16.42
N ILE A 156 -8.55 8.33 -15.73
CA ILE A 156 -8.55 8.71 -14.31
C ILE A 156 -8.08 10.15 -14.06
N ASP A 157 -7.27 10.72 -14.96
CA ASP A 157 -6.77 12.09 -14.92
C ASP A 157 -6.52 12.62 -16.35
N SER A 158 -7.61 12.97 -17.02
CA SER A 158 -7.58 13.43 -18.42
C SER A 158 -6.82 14.75 -18.64
N VAL A 159 -6.55 15.51 -17.56
CA VAL A 159 -5.76 16.73 -17.62
C VAL A 159 -4.28 16.37 -17.69
N LEU A 160 -3.79 15.57 -16.73
CA LEU A 160 -2.40 15.11 -16.73
C LEU A 160 -2.05 14.34 -18.01
N TYR A 161 -2.99 13.52 -18.49
CA TYR A 161 -2.83 12.81 -19.75
C TYR A 161 -2.52 13.76 -20.92
N LYS A 162 -3.23 14.88 -21.03
CA LYS A 162 -3.00 15.86 -22.11
C LYS A 162 -1.70 16.61 -21.91
N ASP A 163 -1.41 17.04 -20.69
CA ASP A 163 -0.18 17.75 -20.35
C ASP A 163 1.06 16.93 -20.76
N ILE A 164 1.07 15.62 -20.46
CA ILE A 164 2.17 14.71 -20.84
C ILE A 164 2.28 14.55 -22.37
N LEU A 165 1.17 14.54 -23.12
CA LEU A 165 1.22 14.42 -24.58
C LEU A 165 1.73 15.71 -25.24
N ASP A 166 1.34 16.87 -24.71
CA ASP A 166 1.77 18.17 -25.20
C ASP A 166 3.27 18.40 -24.95
N GLU A 167 3.81 17.91 -23.82
CA GLU A 167 5.25 17.96 -23.51
C GLU A 167 6.11 16.99 -24.34
N ASN A 168 5.51 15.95 -24.92
CA ASN A 168 6.20 14.95 -25.77
C ASN A 168 6.07 15.21 -27.28
N SER A 169 5.34 16.26 -27.69
CA SER A 169 5.11 16.65 -29.09
C SER A 169 6.18 17.62 -29.61
#